data_AF-A0A496XSW9-F1
#
_entry.id   AF-A0A496XSW9-F1
#
_cell.length_a   1.000
_cell.length_b   1.000
_cell.length_c   1.000
_cell.angle_alpha   90.00
_cell.angle_beta   90.00
_cell.angle_gamma   90.00
#
_symmetry.space_group_name_H-M   'P 1'
#
loop_
_entity.id
_entity.type
_entity.pdbx_description
1 polymer ?
#
loop_
_entity_poly.entity_id
_entity_poly.type
_entity_poly.pdbx_seq_one_letter_code
_entity_poly.pdbx_strand_id
1 'polypeptide(L)'
;MKYLLIAALIIISPVFASMDRAYNYFEQSRSSLKYYPLLARELVREGLYFAAVPYMKEFLLQSRRIYGKEINKILETIISEVGTRQFEVLPTRILEKSNTPSIRYILAKKYFRAKKYTSALNLLKEKIPRSNSIAPFALMLKGSVESIEKKYSEAIVSFKTCIDYADSWIGEFDRDWRKRQLAMTRDYCIIGISRTEYAMGNFDEAKSHYLDLSKESYIWPEILFEEAWTSYHLQNYNRTLGKLVTYKAPILSHLFNPEVEVLNALTYVSLCLYEDAQEVVDRFYKDYSNDVTVVEKFLADHGKNHKFYYLVAKERQKGKISGNPLLNNLLNAIIRDPAYAELYQTFLKGSEELKKIKSMSDSSFKNAMGKNLFSTLTLQRDLIGAYVRQNLNQYTYQINKTFEHMSYIKLEILGRKKRELTAPMMEMSRDRGSVKYLTRTAKQYFWTFNGEFWADELGDYVFALKSECK
;
A
#
# COMPACT_ATOMS: atom_id res chain seq x y z
N MET A 1 -48.91 18.71 54.79
CA MET A 1 -48.34 19.10 53.49
C MET A 1 -46.88 18.65 53.46
N LYS A 2 -46.58 17.68 52.57
CA LYS A 2 -45.25 17.27 52.04
C LYS A 2 -44.14 16.82 53.01
N TYR A 3 -44.03 15.50 53.18
CA TYR A 3 -42.77 14.80 53.40
C TYR A 3 -41.95 14.83 52.10
N LEU A 4 -40.71 15.32 52.17
CA LEU A 4 -39.76 15.34 51.07
C LEU A 4 -38.84 14.12 51.20
N LEU A 5 -39.17 13.06 50.45
CA LEU A 5 -38.33 11.88 50.25
C LEU A 5 -37.23 12.26 49.24
N ILE A 6 -36.00 12.42 49.71
CA ILE A 6 -34.82 12.54 48.86
C ILE A 6 -34.41 11.11 48.46
N ALA A 7 -34.93 10.64 47.32
CA ALA A 7 -34.42 9.46 46.66
C ALA A 7 -33.14 9.83 45.89
N ALA A 8 -31.98 9.55 46.49
CA ALA A 8 -30.71 9.58 45.78
C ALA A 8 -30.67 8.41 44.79
N LEU A 9 -31.09 8.64 43.55
CA LEU A 9 -30.84 7.73 42.45
C LEU A 9 -29.34 7.75 42.14
N ILE A 10 -28.61 6.77 42.67
CA ILE A 10 -27.26 6.46 42.21
C ILE A 10 -27.41 5.91 40.79
N ILE A 11 -27.26 6.79 39.80
CA ILE A 11 -27.09 6.39 38.39
C ILE A 11 -25.69 5.78 38.30
N ILE A 12 -25.58 4.49 38.61
CA ILE A 12 -24.38 3.70 38.29
C ILE A 12 -24.31 3.68 36.77
N SER A 13 -23.42 4.49 36.22
CA SER A 13 -23.19 4.57 34.79
C SER A 13 -22.78 3.17 34.30
N PRO A 14 -23.28 2.69 33.15
CA PRO A 14 -22.98 1.35 32.64
C PRO A 14 -21.46 1.10 32.42
N VAL A 15 -20.67 2.18 32.36
CA VAL A 15 -19.20 2.20 32.20
C VAL A 15 -18.47 1.65 33.44
N PHE A 16 -18.92 1.99 34.66
CA PHE A 16 -18.27 1.47 35.87
C PHE A 16 -18.47 -0.05 36.03
N ALA A 17 -19.63 -0.55 35.60
CA ALA A 17 -19.97 -1.96 35.70
C ALA A 17 -19.13 -2.87 34.77
N SER A 18 -18.63 -2.38 33.63
CA SER A 18 -17.79 -3.21 32.73
C SER A 18 -16.36 -3.36 33.22
N MET A 19 -15.77 -2.31 33.81
CA MET A 19 -14.42 -2.39 34.35
C MET A 19 -14.33 -3.32 35.57
N ASP A 20 -15.34 -3.31 36.45
CA ASP A 20 -15.42 -4.25 37.56
C ASP A 20 -15.59 -5.70 37.06
N ARG A 21 -16.42 -5.91 36.03
CA ARG A 21 -16.54 -7.22 35.38
C ARG A 21 -15.22 -7.64 34.72
N ALA A 22 -14.51 -6.73 34.07
CA ALA A 22 -13.20 -7.00 33.47
C ALA A 22 -12.20 -7.42 34.55
N TYR A 23 -12.17 -6.74 35.69
CA TYR A 23 -11.34 -7.11 36.84
C TYR A 23 -11.68 -8.52 37.36
N ASN A 24 -12.98 -8.82 37.55
CA ASN A 24 -13.42 -10.13 38.00
C ASN A 24 -13.02 -11.25 37.03
N TYR A 25 -13.21 -11.06 35.72
CA TYR A 25 -12.76 -12.02 34.72
C TYR A 25 -11.24 -12.13 34.66
N PHE A 26 -10.51 -11.04 34.91
CA PHE A 26 -9.05 -11.07 35.00
C PHE A 26 -8.57 -11.96 36.15
N GLU A 27 -9.14 -11.82 37.35
CA GLU A 27 -8.79 -12.70 38.47
C GLU A 27 -9.13 -14.17 38.16
N GLN A 28 -10.30 -14.44 37.57
CA GLN A 28 -10.68 -15.80 37.15
C GLN A 28 -9.77 -16.35 36.03
N SER A 29 -9.28 -15.47 35.15
CA SER A 29 -8.43 -15.84 34.01
C SER A 29 -7.08 -16.38 34.44
N ARG A 30 -6.59 -16.02 35.64
CA ARG A 30 -5.35 -16.56 36.21
C ARG A 30 -5.40 -18.08 36.39
N SER A 31 -6.59 -18.63 36.63
CA SER A 31 -6.79 -20.06 36.85
C SER A 31 -7.37 -20.78 35.63
N SER A 32 -7.96 -20.06 34.66
CA SER A 32 -8.58 -20.71 33.49
C SER A 32 -8.65 -19.81 32.24
N LEU A 33 -8.14 -20.34 31.13
CA LEU A 33 -8.16 -19.70 29.81
C LEU A 33 -9.56 -19.43 29.26
N LYS A 34 -10.59 -20.13 29.76
CA LYS A 34 -11.98 -19.95 29.30
C LYS A 34 -12.51 -18.53 29.54
N TYR A 35 -11.91 -17.78 30.46
CA TYR A 35 -12.30 -16.41 30.78
C TYR A 35 -11.62 -15.35 29.89
N TYR A 36 -10.63 -15.73 29.07
CA TYR A 36 -9.90 -14.77 28.22
C TYR A 36 -10.82 -14.06 27.22
N PRO A 37 -11.74 -14.76 26.51
CA PRO A 37 -12.69 -14.08 25.64
C PRO A 37 -13.65 -13.15 26.41
N LEU A 38 -14.08 -13.54 27.61
CA LEU A 38 -14.98 -12.72 28.43
C LEU A 38 -14.29 -11.44 28.92
N LEU A 39 -13.04 -11.56 29.38
CA LEU A 39 -12.19 -10.43 29.71
C LEU A 39 -11.99 -9.51 28.49
N ALA A 40 -11.56 -10.07 27.36
CA ALA A 40 -11.36 -9.31 26.13
C ALA A 40 -12.63 -8.57 25.68
N ARG A 41 -13.80 -9.18 25.85
CA ARG A 41 -15.09 -8.53 25.55
C ARG A 41 -15.33 -7.30 26.44
N GLU A 42 -15.09 -7.40 27.75
CA GLU A 42 -15.27 -6.25 28.64
C GLU A 42 -14.20 -5.16 28.36
N LEU A 43 -12.96 -5.53 28.06
CA LEU A 43 -11.92 -4.58 27.62
C LEU A 43 -12.34 -3.84 26.33
N VAL A 44 -12.89 -4.55 25.36
CA VAL A 44 -13.41 -3.96 24.11
C VAL A 44 -14.54 -2.98 24.38
N ARG A 45 -15.43 -3.26 25.34
CA ARG A 45 -16.52 -2.34 25.74
C ARG A 45 -16.01 -1.02 26.31
N GLU A 46 -14.84 -1.04 26.94
CA GLU A 46 -14.15 0.12 27.51
C GLU A 46 -13.22 0.82 26.50
N GLY A 47 -13.19 0.31 25.27
CA GLY A 47 -12.30 0.79 24.22
C GLY A 47 -10.83 0.54 24.51
N LEU A 48 -10.52 -0.54 25.23
CA LEU A 48 -9.17 -1.07 25.48
C LEU A 48 -8.84 -2.19 24.48
N TYR A 49 -8.88 -1.86 23.18
CA TYR A 49 -8.74 -2.84 22.11
C TYR A 49 -7.34 -3.46 22.05
N PHE A 50 -6.29 -2.66 22.24
CA PHE A 50 -4.90 -3.11 22.14
C PHE A 50 -4.46 -3.94 23.36
N ALA A 51 -4.98 -3.62 24.55
CA ALA A 51 -4.77 -4.44 25.75
C ALA A 51 -5.53 -5.78 25.68
N ALA A 52 -6.61 -5.86 24.92
CA ALA A 52 -7.35 -7.11 24.69
C ALA A 52 -6.63 -8.09 23.74
N VAL A 53 -5.75 -7.60 22.86
CA VAL A 53 -5.08 -8.41 21.82
C VAL A 53 -4.31 -9.61 22.39
N PRO A 54 -3.45 -9.47 23.43
CA PRO A 54 -2.69 -10.61 23.94
C PRO A 54 -3.57 -11.72 24.50
N TYR A 55 -4.63 -11.38 25.24
CA TYR A 55 -5.60 -12.36 25.75
C TYR A 55 -6.27 -13.13 24.62
N MET A 56 -6.71 -12.43 23.57
CA MET A 56 -7.30 -13.12 22.43
C MET A 56 -6.28 -14.00 21.72
N LYS A 57 -5.07 -13.51 21.43
CA LYS A 57 -4.02 -14.32 20.78
C LYS A 57 -3.67 -15.57 21.58
N GLU A 58 -3.52 -15.45 22.89
CA GLU A 58 -3.22 -16.58 23.76
C GLU A 58 -4.36 -17.60 23.78
N PHE A 59 -5.61 -17.14 23.88
CA PHE A 59 -6.79 -17.99 23.75
C PHE A 59 -6.82 -18.73 22.40
N LEU A 60 -6.54 -18.04 21.30
CA LEU A 60 -6.51 -18.64 19.96
C LEU A 60 -5.43 -19.73 19.85
N LEU A 61 -4.25 -19.48 20.41
CA LEU A 61 -3.11 -20.40 20.36
C LEU A 61 -3.36 -21.68 21.16
N GLN A 62 -4.00 -21.57 22.33
CA GLN A 62 -4.18 -22.68 23.26
C GLN A 62 -5.50 -23.44 23.04
N SER A 63 -6.52 -22.80 22.48
CA SER A 63 -7.79 -23.47 22.19
C SER A 63 -7.61 -24.58 21.13
N ARG A 64 -8.13 -25.77 21.44
CA ARG A 64 -8.15 -26.93 20.54
C ARG A 64 -9.40 -27.00 19.66
N ARG A 65 -10.41 -26.15 19.91
CA ARG A 65 -11.73 -26.20 19.24
C ARG A 65 -11.90 -25.05 18.25
N ILE A 66 -12.79 -25.26 17.26
CA ILE A 66 -13.30 -24.21 16.38
C ILE A 66 -14.01 -23.14 17.23
N TYR A 67 -13.85 -21.88 16.88
CA TYR A 67 -14.36 -20.77 17.68
C TYR A 67 -15.86 -20.54 17.45
N GLY A 68 -16.62 -20.42 18.54
CA GLY A 68 -18.04 -20.10 18.50
C GLY A 68 -18.34 -18.66 18.08
N LYS A 69 -19.63 -18.37 17.84
CA LYS A 69 -20.14 -17.08 17.34
C LYS A 69 -19.71 -15.88 18.19
N GLU A 70 -19.73 -16.01 19.51
CA GLU A 70 -19.35 -14.93 20.44
C GLU A 70 -17.86 -14.56 20.34
N ILE A 71 -16.98 -15.57 20.31
CA ILE A 71 -15.53 -15.38 20.15
C ILE A 71 -15.24 -14.73 18.81
N ASN A 72 -15.88 -15.20 17.75
CA ASN A 72 -15.75 -14.65 16.40
C ASN A 72 -16.18 -13.17 16.34
N LYS A 73 -17.25 -12.78 17.07
CA LYS A 73 -17.67 -11.38 17.16
C LYS A 73 -16.61 -10.51 17.85
N ILE A 74 -16.04 -10.98 18.95
CA ILE A 74 -14.98 -10.25 19.69
C ILE A 74 -13.73 -10.08 18.81
N LEU A 75 -13.33 -11.13 18.10
CA LEU A 75 -12.19 -11.09 17.17
C LEU A 75 -12.42 -10.07 16.06
N GLU A 76 -13.59 -10.09 15.42
CA GLU A 76 -13.92 -9.18 14.34
C GLU A 76 -13.82 -7.70 14.80
N THR A 77 -14.37 -7.39 15.97
CA THR A 77 -14.28 -6.04 16.55
C THR A 77 -12.83 -5.65 16.85
N ILE A 78 -12.05 -6.52 17.49
CA ILE A 78 -10.65 -6.20 17.80
C ILE A 78 -9.87 -5.98 16.50
N ILE A 79 -9.97 -6.88 15.52
CA ILE A 79 -9.24 -6.76 14.24
C ILE A 79 -9.62 -5.48 13.50
N SER A 80 -10.89 -5.06 13.53
CA SER A 80 -11.33 -3.82 12.89
C SER A 80 -10.71 -2.55 13.49
N GLU A 81 -10.33 -2.58 14.78
CA GLU A 81 -9.74 -1.42 15.47
C GLU A 81 -8.21 -1.45 15.53
N VAL A 82 -7.61 -2.63 15.76
CA VAL A 82 -6.14 -2.78 15.85
C VAL A 82 -5.48 -3.11 14.52
N GLY A 83 -6.26 -3.41 13.49
CA GLY A 83 -5.78 -3.75 12.15
C GLY A 83 -5.39 -5.23 11.97
N THR A 84 -5.40 -5.67 10.71
CA THR A 84 -5.17 -7.07 10.32
C THR A 84 -3.74 -7.55 10.56
N ARG A 85 -2.74 -6.67 10.41
CA ARG A 85 -1.31 -7.03 10.52
C ARG A 85 -0.91 -7.58 11.89
N GLN A 86 -1.59 -7.15 12.96
CA GLN A 86 -1.40 -7.69 14.31
C GLN A 86 -1.70 -9.18 14.39
N PHE A 87 -2.60 -9.69 13.54
CA PHE A 87 -3.01 -11.10 13.52
C PHE A 87 -2.35 -11.89 12.38
N GLU A 88 -1.78 -11.22 11.36
CA GLU A 88 -1.02 -11.87 10.28
C GLU A 88 0.19 -12.68 10.79
N VAL A 89 0.73 -12.35 11.97
CA VAL A 89 1.85 -13.07 12.59
C VAL A 89 1.46 -14.44 13.15
N LEU A 90 0.17 -14.72 13.35
CA LEU A 90 -0.28 -16.01 13.85
C LEU A 90 -0.09 -17.12 12.80
N PRO A 91 0.26 -18.36 13.21
CA PRO A 91 0.37 -19.48 12.28
C PRO A 91 -0.95 -19.76 11.54
N THR A 92 -0.88 -20.20 10.28
CA THR A 92 -2.08 -20.49 9.46
C THR A 92 -3.02 -21.49 10.14
N ARG A 93 -2.47 -22.56 10.74
CA ARG A 93 -3.24 -23.58 11.50
C ARG A 93 -4.10 -23.02 12.63
N ILE A 94 -3.74 -21.84 13.17
CA ILE A 94 -4.47 -21.19 14.26
C ILE A 94 -5.58 -20.33 13.68
N LEU A 95 -5.25 -19.58 12.62
CA LEU A 95 -6.21 -18.74 11.91
C LEU A 95 -7.35 -19.56 11.28
N GLU A 96 -7.04 -20.75 10.75
CA GLU A 96 -8.03 -21.67 10.13
C GLU A 96 -9.15 -22.14 11.08
N LYS A 97 -8.98 -21.98 12.39
CA LYS A 97 -10.01 -22.31 13.39
C LYS A 97 -11.12 -21.25 13.50
N SER A 98 -10.95 -20.08 12.87
CA SER A 98 -11.96 -19.02 12.79
C SER A 98 -12.48 -18.87 11.37
N ASN A 99 -13.80 -18.73 11.24
CA ASN A 99 -14.45 -18.40 9.97
C ASN A 99 -14.94 -16.93 9.91
N THR A 100 -14.31 -16.04 10.68
CA THR A 100 -14.63 -14.61 10.62
C THR A 100 -14.18 -14.03 9.28
N PRO A 101 -14.92 -13.06 8.70
CA PRO A 101 -14.50 -12.37 7.48
C PRO A 101 -13.08 -11.82 7.54
N SER A 102 -12.70 -11.18 8.65
CA SER A 102 -11.36 -10.62 8.81
C SER A 102 -10.26 -11.69 8.85
N ILE A 103 -10.48 -12.83 9.52
CA ILE A 103 -9.50 -13.92 9.54
C ILE A 103 -9.40 -14.64 8.19
N ARG A 104 -10.52 -14.85 7.48
CA ARG A 104 -10.51 -15.37 6.11
C ARG A 104 -9.68 -14.48 5.18
N TYR A 105 -9.87 -13.17 5.26
CA TYR A 105 -9.08 -12.21 4.49
C TYR A 105 -7.59 -12.29 4.85
N ILE A 106 -7.24 -12.35 6.15
CA ILE A 106 -5.85 -12.53 6.60
C ILE A 106 -5.25 -13.81 6.04
N LEU A 107 -5.95 -14.94 6.12
CA LEU A 107 -5.50 -16.22 5.56
C LEU A 107 -5.31 -16.14 4.04
N ALA A 108 -6.26 -15.53 3.32
CA ALA A 108 -6.16 -15.34 1.89
C ALA A 108 -4.93 -14.51 1.51
N LYS A 109 -4.62 -13.43 2.24
CA LYS A 109 -3.37 -12.66 2.05
C LYS A 109 -2.12 -13.50 2.28
N LYS A 110 -2.11 -14.36 3.30
CA LYS A 110 -0.98 -15.26 3.57
C LYS A 110 -0.79 -16.26 2.44
N TYR A 111 -1.87 -16.85 1.94
CA TYR A 111 -1.82 -17.75 0.79
C TYR A 111 -1.39 -17.05 -0.49
N PHE A 112 -1.89 -15.83 -0.75
CA PHE A 112 -1.47 -14.99 -1.86
C PHE A 112 0.04 -14.71 -1.83
N ARG A 113 0.59 -14.27 -0.68
CA ARG A 113 2.04 -14.04 -0.51
C ARG A 113 2.87 -15.30 -0.71
N ALA A 114 2.31 -16.46 -0.38
CA ALA A 114 2.94 -17.77 -0.61
C ALA A 114 2.73 -18.30 -2.04
N LYS A 115 2.16 -17.50 -2.96
CA LYS A 115 1.78 -17.88 -4.33
C LYS A 115 0.81 -19.07 -4.41
N LYS A 116 0.06 -19.34 -3.34
CA LYS A 116 -0.98 -20.39 -3.27
C LYS A 116 -2.34 -19.82 -3.67
N TYR A 117 -2.46 -19.43 -4.93
CA TYR A 117 -3.61 -18.68 -5.45
C TYR A 117 -4.93 -19.44 -5.35
N THR A 118 -4.95 -20.75 -5.64
CA THR A 118 -6.15 -21.59 -5.48
C THR A 118 -6.67 -21.61 -4.05
N SER A 119 -5.79 -21.72 -3.05
CA SER A 119 -6.15 -21.68 -1.63
C SER A 119 -6.70 -20.30 -1.23
N ALA A 120 -6.07 -19.22 -1.73
CA ALA A 120 -6.57 -17.87 -1.51
C ALA A 120 -7.97 -17.67 -2.12
N LEU A 121 -8.20 -18.10 -3.36
CA LEU A 121 -9.51 -18.03 -4.01
C LEU A 121 -10.57 -18.83 -3.26
N ASN A 122 -10.26 -20.04 -2.80
CA ASN A 122 -11.24 -20.85 -2.08
C ASN A 122 -11.74 -20.15 -0.80
N LEU A 123 -10.88 -19.42 -0.09
CA LEU A 123 -11.29 -18.62 1.06
C LEU A 123 -12.10 -17.36 0.68
N LEU A 124 -11.84 -16.79 -0.50
CA LEU A 124 -12.46 -15.55 -0.98
C LEU A 124 -13.76 -15.80 -1.79
N LYS A 125 -13.99 -17.03 -2.25
CA LYS A 125 -15.22 -17.44 -2.96
C LYS A 125 -16.44 -17.37 -2.07
N GLU A 126 -16.29 -17.69 -0.78
CA GLU A 126 -17.37 -17.56 0.18
C GLU A 126 -17.79 -16.08 0.30
N LYS A 127 -19.08 -15.81 0.13
CA LYS A 127 -19.60 -14.44 0.15
C LYS A 127 -19.35 -13.81 1.52
N ILE A 128 -18.37 -12.90 1.59
CA ILE A 128 -18.24 -11.99 2.72
C ILE A 128 -19.41 -11.00 2.64
N PRO A 129 -20.23 -10.85 3.70
CA PRO A 129 -21.37 -9.95 3.66
C PRO A 129 -20.95 -8.53 3.30
N ARG A 130 -21.73 -7.84 2.45
CA ARG A 130 -21.52 -6.42 2.11
C ARG A 130 -21.44 -5.54 3.36
N SER A 131 -22.22 -5.90 4.38
CA SER A 131 -22.25 -5.26 5.70
C SER A 131 -21.01 -5.50 6.57
N ASN A 132 -20.00 -6.23 6.10
CA ASN A 132 -18.71 -6.32 6.78
C ASN A 132 -17.67 -5.40 6.11
N SER A 133 -17.00 -4.56 6.90
CA SER A 133 -16.05 -3.55 6.40
C SER A 133 -14.79 -4.12 5.75
N ILE A 134 -14.51 -5.42 5.86
CA ILE A 134 -13.41 -6.09 5.17
C ILE A 134 -13.76 -6.49 3.73
N ALA A 135 -15.06 -6.47 3.36
CA ALA A 135 -15.53 -6.97 2.08
C ALA A 135 -14.84 -6.31 0.87
N PRO A 136 -14.67 -4.96 0.79
CA PRO A 136 -13.97 -4.33 -0.32
C PRO A 136 -12.53 -4.83 -0.46
N PHE A 137 -11.80 -4.95 0.65
CA PHE A 137 -10.41 -5.42 0.67
C PHE A 137 -10.28 -6.87 0.21
N ALA A 138 -11.23 -7.72 0.59
CA ALA A 138 -11.27 -9.11 0.18
C ALA A 138 -11.62 -9.25 -1.32
N LEU A 139 -12.54 -8.44 -1.84
CA LEU A 139 -12.88 -8.39 -3.26
C LEU A 139 -11.72 -7.87 -4.12
N MET A 140 -11.01 -6.84 -3.66
CA MET A 140 -9.78 -6.35 -4.30
C MET A 140 -8.76 -7.49 -4.44
N LEU A 141 -8.48 -8.20 -3.33
CA LEU A 141 -7.55 -9.34 -3.33
C LEU A 141 -8.05 -10.46 -4.25
N LYS A 142 -9.36 -10.74 -4.24
CA LYS A 142 -9.96 -11.77 -5.10
C LYS A 142 -9.76 -11.43 -6.57
N GLY A 143 -10.09 -10.22 -7.00
CA GLY A 143 -9.89 -9.74 -8.37
C GLY A 143 -8.41 -9.81 -8.79
N SER A 144 -7.48 -9.42 -7.89
CA SER A 144 -6.05 -9.56 -8.15
C SER A 144 -5.62 -11.02 -8.36
N VAL A 145 -6.13 -11.95 -7.55
CA VAL A 145 -5.81 -13.38 -7.69
C VAL A 145 -6.42 -13.94 -8.98
N GLU A 146 -7.66 -13.57 -9.31
CA GLU A 146 -8.32 -13.99 -10.55
C GLU A 146 -7.57 -13.50 -11.78
N SER A 147 -7.09 -12.25 -11.78
CA SER A 147 -6.31 -11.67 -12.86
C SER A 147 -4.97 -12.41 -13.07
N ILE A 148 -4.24 -12.71 -11.98
CA ILE A 148 -3.00 -13.52 -12.04
C ILE A 148 -3.26 -14.93 -12.59
N GLU A 149 -4.38 -15.54 -12.22
CA GLU A 149 -4.81 -16.86 -12.68
C GLU A 149 -5.44 -16.81 -14.09
N LYS A 150 -5.38 -15.67 -14.78
CA LYS A 150 -5.94 -15.42 -16.13
C LYS A 150 -7.45 -15.60 -16.23
N LYS A 151 -8.17 -15.49 -15.11
CA LYS A 151 -9.64 -15.50 -15.02
C LYS A 151 -10.15 -14.07 -15.16
N TYR A 152 -9.91 -13.48 -16.32
CA TYR A 152 -10.02 -12.04 -16.52
C TYR A 152 -11.46 -11.54 -16.39
N SER A 153 -12.44 -12.28 -16.93
CA SER A 153 -13.86 -11.94 -16.82
C SER A 153 -14.32 -11.90 -15.36
N GLU A 154 -13.93 -12.90 -14.56
CA GLU A 154 -14.23 -12.96 -13.14
C GLU A 154 -13.51 -11.86 -12.36
N ALA A 155 -12.25 -11.57 -12.71
CA ALA A 155 -11.48 -10.50 -12.10
C ALA A 155 -12.17 -9.13 -12.26
N ILE A 156 -12.60 -8.80 -13.48
CA ILE A 156 -13.32 -7.55 -13.77
C ILE A 156 -14.63 -7.47 -12.96
N VAL A 157 -15.39 -8.57 -12.86
CA VAL A 157 -16.61 -8.63 -12.03
C VAL A 157 -16.29 -8.40 -10.55
N SER A 158 -15.23 -9.04 -10.03
CA SER A 158 -14.78 -8.86 -8.65
C SER A 158 -14.32 -7.42 -8.37
N PHE A 159 -13.62 -6.77 -9.31
CA PHE A 159 -13.20 -5.38 -9.20
C PHE A 159 -14.38 -4.41 -9.25
N LYS A 160 -15.35 -4.60 -10.16
CA LYS A 160 -16.59 -3.80 -10.18
C LYS A 160 -17.36 -3.93 -8.87
N THR A 161 -17.51 -5.15 -8.36
CA THR A 161 -18.16 -5.39 -7.06
C THR A 161 -17.37 -4.75 -5.91
N CYS A 162 -16.04 -4.75 -5.98
CA CYS A 162 -15.18 -4.07 -4.99
C CYS A 162 -15.45 -2.57 -4.95
N ILE A 163 -15.55 -1.91 -6.12
CA ILE A 163 -15.85 -0.47 -6.24
C ILE A 163 -17.19 -0.17 -5.57
N ASP A 164 -18.25 -0.89 -5.95
CA ASP A 164 -19.60 -0.72 -5.39
C ASP A 164 -19.65 -0.88 -3.86
N TYR A 165 -18.85 -1.82 -3.33
CA TYR A 165 -18.81 -2.07 -1.90
C TYR A 165 -17.98 -1.00 -1.19
N ALA A 166 -16.85 -0.59 -1.77
CA ALA A 166 -16.02 0.47 -1.21
C ALA A 166 -16.79 1.80 -1.13
N ASP A 167 -17.48 2.20 -2.20
CA ASP A 167 -18.28 3.44 -2.21
C ASP A 167 -19.39 3.42 -1.17
N SER A 168 -20.09 2.29 -1.00
CA SER A 168 -21.11 2.17 0.05
C SER A 168 -20.55 2.32 1.47
N TRP A 169 -19.29 1.97 1.69
CA TRP A 169 -18.64 2.13 2.99
C TRP A 169 -18.03 3.51 3.20
N ILE A 170 -17.62 4.22 2.15
CA ILE A 170 -17.02 5.56 2.27
C ILE A 170 -18.01 6.55 2.91
N GLY A 171 -19.30 6.44 2.57
CA GLY A 171 -20.37 7.29 3.14
C GLY A 171 -20.73 6.99 4.60
N GLU A 172 -20.40 5.80 5.12
CA GLU A 172 -20.84 5.29 6.43
C GLU A 172 -19.86 5.58 7.58
N PHE A 173 -18.61 5.90 7.27
CA PHE A 173 -17.63 6.23 8.31
C PHE A 173 -17.58 7.75 8.51
N ASP A 174 -17.32 8.21 9.74
CA ASP A 174 -16.95 9.62 9.97
C ASP A 174 -15.42 9.82 9.95
N ARG A 175 -14.65 8.77 10.24
CA ARG A 175 -13.20 8.83 10.47
C ARG A 175 -12.40 8.99 9.17
N ASP A 176 -11.60 10.05 9.08
CA ASP A 176 -10.80 10.41 7.89
C ASP A 176 -9.88 9.29 7.37
N TRP A 177 -9.20 8.56 8.25
CA TRP A 177 -8.24 7.54 7.82
C TRP A 177 -8.91 6.28 7.24
N ARG A 178 -10.06 5.86 7.77
CA ARG A 178 -10.78 4.67 7.28
C ARG A 178 -11.47 4.98 5.95
N LYS A 179 -12.03 6.19 5.82
CA LYS A 179 -12.49 6.74 4.54
C LYS A 179 -11.38 6.70 3.51
N ARG A 180 -10.19 7.22 3.84
CA ARG A 180 -9.02 7.20 2.96
C ARG A 180 -8.65 5.78 2.54
N GLN A 181 -8.61 4.83 3.47
CA GLN A 181 -8.28 3.44 3.17
C GLN A 181 -9.27 2.78 2.20
N LEU A 182 -10.56 3.07 2.36
CA LEU A 182 -11.61 2.58 1.46
C LEU A 182 -11.58 3.26 0.10
N ALA A 183 -11.36 4.58 0.05
CA ALA A 183 -11.18 5.33 -1.19
C ALA A 183 -10.00 4.77 -1.99
N MET A 184 -8.86 4.53 -1.34
CA MET A 184 -7.74 3.87 -1.99
C MET A 184 -8.05 2.45 -2.46
N THR A 185 -8.83 1.68 -1.70
CA THR A 185 -9.22 0.32 -2.11
C THR A 185 -10.11 0.35 -3.34
N ARG A 186 -11.05 1.30 -3.40
CA ARG A 186 -11.87 1.57 -4.59
C ARG A 186 -10.98 1.92 -5.77
N ASP A 187 -10.05 2.86 -5.59
CA ASP A 187 -9.15 3.32 -6.64
C ASP A 187 -8.25 2.18 -7.15
N TYR A 188 -7.73 1.34 -6.25
CA TYR A 188 -7.00 0.11 -6.62
C TYR A 188 -7.88 -0.90 -7.39
N CYS A 189 -9.19 -0.94 -7.12
CA CYS A 189 -10.13 -1.77 -7.86
C CYS A 189 -10.47 -1.19 -9.24
N ILE A 190 -10.56 0.14 -9.39
CA ILE A 190 -10.72 0.82 -10.69
C ILE A 190 -9.55 0.44 -11.61
N ILE A 191 -8.31 0.68 -11.16
CA ILE A 191 -7.12 0.35 -11.97
C ILE A 191 -6.95 -1.16 -12.14
N GLY A 192 -7.51 -1.97 -11.25
CA GLY A 192 -7.48 -3.43 -11.34
C GLY A 192 -8.16 -3.93 -12.61
N ILE A 193 -9.19 -3.21 -13.07
CA ILE A 193 -9.84 -3.43 -14.37
C ILE A 193 -8.85 -3.11 -15.50
N SER A 194 -8.24 -1.91 -15.49
CA SER A 194 -7.27 -1.49 -16.50
C SER A 194 -6.06 -2.43 -16.61
N ARG A 195 -5.51 -2.87 -15.47
CA ARG A 195 -4.40 -3.84 -15.41
C ARG A 195 -4.82 -5.21 -15.96
N THR A 196 -6.07 -5.59 -15.76
CA THR A 196 -6.63 -6.85 -16.31
C THR A 196 -6.78 -6.77 -17.82
N GLU A 197 -7.33 -5.68 -18.34
CA GLU A 197 -7.41 -5.43 -19.79
C GLU A 197 -6.02 -5.36 -20.44
N TYR A 198 -5.07 -4.69 -19.77
CA TYR A 198 -3.68 -4.65 -20.22
C TYR A 198 -3.07 -6.06 -20.29
N ALA A 199 -3.29 -6.90 -19.29
CA ALA A 199 -2.82 -8.28 -19.26
C ALA A 199 -3.48 -9.17 -20.34
N MET A 200 -4.67 -8.79 -20.82
CA MET A 200 -5.34 -9.42 -21.96
C MET A 200 -4.75 -8.98 -23.32
N GLY A 201 -3.95 -7.90 -23.35
CA GLY A 201 -3.48 -7.26 -24.57
C GLY A 201 -4.46 -6.23 -25.15
N ASN A 202 -5.54 -5.92 -24.43
CA ASN A 202 -6.55 -4.94 -24.81
C ASN A 202 -6.07 -3.53 -24.41
N PHE A 203 -5.04 -3.03 -25.08
CA PHE A 203 -4.37 -1.79 -24.69
C PHE A 203 -5.25 -0.54 -24.86
N ASP A 204 -6.17 -0.52 -25.83
CA ASP A 204 -7.10 0.59 -26.02
C ASP A 204 -8.14 0.66 -24.89
N GLU A 205 -8.72 -0.48 -24.49
CA GLU A 205 -9.62 -0.58 -23.34
C GLU A 205 -8.90 -0.24 -22.03
N ALA A 206 -7.68 -0.77 -21.85
CA ALA A 206 -6.85 -0.45 -20.68
C ALA A 206 -6.59 1.06 -20.58
N LYS A 207 -6.20 1.70 -21.69
CA LYS A 207 -6.00 3.14 -21.78
C LYS A 207 -7.26 3.92 -21.42
N SER A 208 -8.43 3.48 -21.88
CA SER A 208 -9.70 4.12 -21.53
C SER A 208 -9.99 4.00 -20.04
N HIS A 209 -9.89 2.80 -19.46
CA HIS A 209 -10.20 2.57 -18.05
C HIS A 209 -9.19 3.22 -17.08
N TYR A 210 -7.94 3.44 -17.47
CA TYR A 210 -7.02 4.23 -16.63
C TYR A 210 -7.51 5.66 -16.40
N LEU A 211 -8.25 6.25 -17.36
CA LEU A 211 -8.82 7.59 -17.24
C LEU A 211 -10.01 7.65 -16.27
N ASP A 212 -10.57 6.51 -15.87
CA ASP A 212 -11.66 6.47 -14.87
C ASP A 212 -11.16 6.84 -13.47
N LEU A 213 -9.84 6.79 -13.24
CA LEU A 213 -9.24 7.21 -11.98
C LEU A 213 -9.01 8.73 -11.96
N SER A 214 -9.55 9.41 -10.95
CA SER A 214 -9.29 10.83 -10.72
C SER A 214 -7.81 11.11 -10.42
N LYS A 215 -7.27 12.21 -10.96
CA LYS A 215 -5.91 12.70 -10.66
C LYS A 215 -5.72 13.07 -9.18
N GLU A 216 -6.81 13.29 -8.45
CA GLU A 216 -6.81 13.56 -7.00
C GLU A 216 -6.56 12.30 -6.16
N SER A 217 -6.63 11.12 -6.77
CA SER A 217 -6.39 9.86 -6.08
C SER A 217 -4.95 9.78 -5.57
N TYR A 218 -4.80 9.26 -4.34
CA TYR A 218 -3.48 9.02 -3.73
C TYR A 218 -2.59 8.09 -4.55
N ILE A 219 -3.19 7.20 -5.34
CA ILE A 219 -2.47 6.20 -6.13
C ILE A 219 -2.25 6.64 -7.58
N TRP A 220 -2.93 7.70 -8.05
CA TRP A 220 -2.83 8.17 -9.44
C TRP A 220 -1.38 8.38 -9.91
N PRO A 221 -0.47 8.95 -9.10
CA PRO A 221 0.90 9.12 -9.54
C PRO A 221 1.65 7.80 -9.85
N GLU A 222 1.26 6.68 -9.22
CA GLU A 222 1.82 5.36 -9.52
C GLU A 222 1.34 4.86 -10.90
N ILE A 223 0.13 5.25 -11.30
CA ILE A 223 -0.55 4.80 -12.53
C ILE A 223 0.01 5.45 -13.78
N LEU A 224 0.58 6.65 -13.68
CA LEU A 224 1.21 7.33 -14.81
C LEU A 224 2.25 6.45 -15.54
N PHE A 225 2.99 5.64 -14.80
CA PHE A 225 3.95 4.70 -15.36
C PHE A 225 3.25 3.56 -16.14
N GLU A 226 2.12 3.05 -15.63
CA GLU A 226 1.32 2.02 -16.29
C GLU A 226 0.61 2.55 -17.55
N GLU A 227 0.12 3.78 -17.51
CA GLU A 227 -0.40 4.48 -18.69
C GLU A 227 0.70 4.74 -19.73
N ALA A 228 1.92 5.03 -19.30
CA ALA A 228 3.07 5.21 -20.18
C ALA A 228 3.43 3.90 -20.90
N TRP A 229 3.41 2.76 -20.20
CA TRP A 229 3.55 1.43 -20.80
C TRP A 229 2.43 1.12 -21.79
N THR A 230 1.19 1.43 -21.41
CA THR A 230 0.02 1.25 -22.31
C THR A 230 0.18 2.09 -23.58
N SER A 231 0.61 3.34 -23.45
CA SER A 231 0.92 4.21 -24.59
C SER A 231 2.07 3.67 -25.44
N TYR A 232 3.08 3.07 -24.82
CA TYR A 232 4.23 2.48 -25.49
C TYR A 232 3.82 1.28 -26.34
N HIS A 233 2.98 0.39 -25.81
CA HIS A 233 2.45 -0.77 -26.55
C HIS A 233 1.53 -0.36 -27.70
N LEU A 234 0.83 0.77 -27.57
CA LEU A 234 0.10 1.41 -28.66
C LEU A 234 1.01 2.21 -29.62
N GLN A 235 2.34 2.10 -29.49
CA GLN A 235 3.36 2.78 -30.30
C GLN A 235 3.26 4.32 -30.25
N ASN A 236 2.58 4.87 -29.24
CA ASN A 236 2.46 6.30 -29.02
C ASN A 236 3.66 6.82 -28.20
N TYR A 237 4.88 6.65 -28.72
CA TYR A 237 6.14 6.94 -28.02
C TYR A 237 6.25 8.36 -27.48
N ASN A 238 5.81 9.34 -28.28
CA ASN A 238 5.75 10.75 -27.87
C ASN A 238 4.85 10.99 -26.64
N ARG A 239 3.75 10.23 -26.53
CA ARG A 239 2.86 10.25 -25.37
C ARG A 239 3.45 9.49 -24.19
N THR A 240 4.16 8.39 -24.43
CA THR A 240 4.93 7.69 -23.39
C THR A 240 5.93 8.63 -22.73
N LEU A 241 6.80 9.30 -23.49
CA LEU A 241 7.77 10.28 -22.96
C LEU A 241 7.07 11.41 -22.19
N GLY A 242 5.97 11.91 -22.74
CA GLY A 242 5.16 12.95 -22.10
C GLY A 242 4.57 12.52 -20.76
N LYS A 243 4.09 11.29 -20.63
CA LYS A 243 3.64 10.77 -19.33
C LYS A 243 4.81 10.68 -18.34
N LEU A 244 5.96 10.16 -18.78
CA LEU A 244 7.13 9.98 -17.91
C LEU A 244 7.74 11.31 -17.44
N VAL A 245 7.66 12.38 -18.24
CA VAL A 245 8.18 13.71 -17.82
C VAL A 245 7.46 14.25 -16.60
N THR A 246 6.22 13.82 -16.37
CA THR A 246 5.41 14.21 -15.20
C THR A 246 6.12 13.89 -13.88
N TYR A 247 6.92 12.82 -13.82
CA TYR A 247 7.67 12.46 -12.62
C TYR A 247 8.77 13.48 -12.24
N LYS A 248 9.11 14.41 -13.14
CA LYS A 248 10.03 15.52 -12.84
C LYS A 248 9.34 16.69 -12.13
N ALA A 249 8.01 16.67 -12.00
CA ALA A 249 7.28 17.71 -11.28
C ALA A 249 7.67 17.73 -9.80
N PRO A 250 7.96 18.90 -9.18
CA PRO A 250 8.38 18.98 -7.78
C PRO A 250 7.40 18.33 -6.78
N ILE A 251 6.10 18.37 -7.07
CA ILE A 251 5.07 17.73 -6.22
C ILE A 251 5.23 16.20 -6.16
N LEU A 252 5.77 15.59 -7.21
CA LEU A 252 6.00 14.15 -7.34
C LEU A 252 7.40 13.71 -6.92
N SER A 253 8.25 14.61 -6.42
CA SER A 253 9.66 14.32 -6.07
C SER A 253 9.85 13.27 -4.96
N HIS A 254 8.76 12.89 -4.30
CA HIS A 254 8.74 11.87 -3.26
C HIS A 254 8.47 10.47 -3.80
N LEU A 255 8.01 10.36 -5.05
CA LEU A 255 7.80 9.08 -5.71
C LEU A 255 9.15 8.58 -6.19
N PHE A 256 9.38 7.29 -5.95
CA PHE A 256 10.60 6.65 -6.37
C PHE A 256 10.24 5.42 -7.19
N ASN A 257 10.46 5.52 -8.50
CA ASN A 257 10.35 4.41 -9.44
C ASN A 257 11.50 4.48 -10.44
N PRO A 258 12.57 3.69 -10.26
CA PRO A 258 13.73 3.72 -11.17
C PRO A 258 13.40 3.19 -12.57
N GLU A 259 12.34 2.38 -12.73
CA GLU A 259 11.93 1.83 -14.03
C GLU A 259 11.36 2.90 -14.97
N VAL A 260 10.98 4.08 -14.46
CA VAL A 260 10.63 5.24 -15.29
C VAL A 260 11.74 5.56 -16.29
N GLU A 261 13.00 5.51 -15.85
CA GLU A 261 14.15 5.80 -16.73
C GLU A 261 14.39 4.67 -17.74
N VAL A 262 14.03 3.43 -17.41
CA VAL A 262 14.11 2.29 -18.35
C VAL A 262 13.15 2.53 -19.52
N LEU A 263 11.89 2.82 -19.20
CA LEU A 263 10.89 3.08 -20.25
C LEU A 263 11.22 4.34 -21.04
N ASN A 264 11.79 5.36 -20.39
CA ASN A 264 12.29 6.57 -21.05
C ASN A 264 13.36 6.23 -22.10
N ALA A 265 14.40 5.49 -21.70
CA ALA A 265 15.47 5.06 -22.61
C ALA A 265 14.97 4.11 -23.71
N LEU A 266 14.12 3.14 -23.39
CA LEU A 266 13.48 2.26 -24.38
C LEU A 266 12.66 3.04 -25.41
N THR A 267 11.96 4.08 -24.97
CA THR A 267 11.15 4.91 -25.86
C THR A 267 12.02 5.71 -26.83
N TYR A 268 13.16 6.25 -26.37
CA TYR A 268 14.15 6.86 -27.27
C TYR A 268 14.74 5.85 -28.26
N VAL A 269 15.08 4.63 -27.81
CA VAL A 269 15.53 3.55 -28.70
C VAL A 269 14.49 3.21 -29.76
N SER A 270 13.20 3.15 -29.41
CA SER A 270 12.09 2.92 -30.34
C SER A 270 11.86 4.05 -31.33
N LEU A 271 12.31 5.26 -31.00
CA LEU A 271 12.36 6.41 -31.91
C LEU A 271 13.70 6.51 -32.67
N CYS A 272 14.61 5.55 -32.45
CA CYS A 272 15.99 5.54 -32.95
C CYS A 272 16.82 6.77 -32.55
N LEU A 273 16.46 7.42 -31.44
CA LEU A 273 17.19 8.53 -30.84
C LEU A 273 18.25 8.00 -29.87
N TYR A 274 19.32 7.42 -30.43
CA TYR A 274 20.28 6.63 -29.65
C TYR A 274 21.16 7.47 -28.70
N GLU A 275 21.47 8.71 -29.05
CA GLU A 275 22.19 9.66 -28.20
C GLU A 275 21.37 10.00 -26.96
N ASP A 276 20.08 10.30 -27.12
CA ASP A 276 19.16 10.61 -26.02
C ASP A 276 19.00 9.40 -25.08
N ALA A 277 18.86 8.20 -25.65
CA ALA A 277 18.82 6.96 -24.88
C ALA A 277 20.12 6.74 -24.07
N GLN A 278 21.27 6.99 -24.69
CA GLN A 278 22.57 6.87 -24.03
C GLN A 278 22.73 7.87 -22.87
N GLU A 279 22.25 9.10 -23.04
CA GLU A 279 22.29 10.12 -21.98
C GLU A 279 21.45 9.70 -20.77
N VAL A 280 20.25 9.14 -20.99
CA VAL A 280 19.41 8.60 -19.90
C VAL A 280 20.15 7.50 -19.14
N VAL A 281 20.77 6.56 -19.87
CA VAL A 281 21.56 5.48 -19.26
C VAL A 281 22.70 6.05 -18.41
N ASP A 282 23.54 6.92 -18.98
CA ASP A 282 24.73 7.42 -18.28
C ASP A 282 24.36 8.28 -17.06
N ARG A 283 23.27 9.05 -17.14
CA ARG A 283 22.73 9.79 -16.00
C ARG A 283 22.27 8.86 -14.88
N PHE A 284 21.59 7.76 -15.21
CA PHE A 284 21.14 6.78 -14.21
C PHE A 284 22.34 6.16 -13.45
N TYR A 285 23.42 5.80 -14.14
CA TYR A 285 24.66 5.34 -13.50
C TYR A 285 25.29 6.41 -12.60
N LYS A 286 25.39 7.64 -13.10
CA LYS A 286 25.93 8.76 -12.34
C LYS A 286 25.15 9.00 -11.03
N ASP A 287 23.83 8.97 -11.09
CA ASP A 287 22.97 9.36 -9.97
C ASP A 287 22.84 8.25 -8.92
N TYR A 288 22.88 6.97 -9.30
CA TYR A 288 22.52 5.87 -8.40
C TYR A 288 23.65 4.90 -8.04
N SER A 289 24.73 4.78 -8.82
CA SER A 289 25.68 3.67 -8.64
C SER A 289 26.41 3.69 -7.29
N ASN A 290 26.83 4.87 -6.81
CA ASN A 290 27.47 4.96 -5.49
C ASN A 290 26.45 4.94 -4.35
N ASP A 291 25.32 5.61 -4.56
CA ASP A 291 24.29 5.80 -3.55
C ASP A 291 23.60 4.48 -3.16
N VAL A 292 23.34 3.60 -4.13
CA VAL A 292 22.72 2.29 -3.85
C VAL A 292 23.61 1.44 -2.94
N THR A 293 24.93 1.45 -3.14
CA THR A 293 25.88 0.69 -2.31
C THR A 293 25.90 1.19 -0.86
N VAL A 294 25.70 2.50 -0.66
CA VAL A 294 25.56 3.07 0.70
C VAL A 294 24.27 2.58 1.37
N VAL A 295 23.16 2.51 0.62
CA VAL A 295 21.88 1.98 1.14
C VAL A 295 21.98 0.48 1.45
N GLU A 296 22.65 -0.29 0.59
CA GLU A 296 22.91 -1.73 0.81
C GLU A 296 23.72 -1.97 2.08
N LYS A 297 24.79 -1.19 2.27
CA LYS A 297 25.61 -1.25 3.48
C LYS A 297 24.80 -0.86 4.72
N PHE A 298 23.99 0.21 4.64
CA PHE A 298 23.08 0.59 5.71
C PHE A 298 22.12 -0.55 6.09
N LEU A 299 21.57 -1.27 5.11
CA LEU A 299 20.70 -2.43 5.33
C LEU A 299 21.45 -3.62 5.95
N ALA A 300 22.70 -3.86 5.54
CA ALA A 300 23.56 -4.92 6.07
C ALA A 300 23.94 -4.65 7.53
N ASP A 301 24.42 -3.44 7.84
CA ASP A 301 24.89 -3.03 9.17
C ASP A 301 23.78 -3.13 10.23
N HIS A 302 22.52 -2.89 9.85
CA HIS A 302 21.39 -2.88 10.79
C HIS A 302 20.54 -4.16 10.75
N GLY A 303 20.81 -5.08 9.83
CA GLY A 303 20.19 -6.41 9.77
C GLY A 303 18.66 -6.38 9.94
N LYS A 304 18.15 -7.14 10.92
CA LYS A 304 16.72 -7.23 11.27
C LYS A 304 16.34 -6.37 12.49
N ASN A 305 17.08 -5.31 12.77
CA ASN A 305 16.77 -4.40 13.89
C ASN A 305 15.54 -3.53 13.57
N HIS A 306 14.33 -4.10 13.65
CA HIS A 306 13.09 -3.41 13.29
C HIS A 306 12.85 -2.14 14.11
N LYS A 307 13.24 -2.14 15.40
CA LYS A 307 13.18 -0.93 16.24
C LYS A 307 13.97 0.21 15.62
N PHE A 308 15.17 -0.06 15.11
CA PHE A 308 16.00 0.96 14.45
C PHE A 308 15.30 1.53 13.21
N TYR A 309 14.81 0.68 12.30
CA TYR A 309 14.11 1.15 11.10
C TYR A 309 12.86 1.98 11.42
N TYR A 310 12.09 1.60 12.45
CA TYR A 310 10.99 2.41 12.95
C TYR A 310 11.46 3.80 13.40
N LEU A 311 12.55 3.86 14.17
CA LEU A 311 13.09 5.14 14.66
C LEU A 311 13.57 6.01 13.50
N VAL A 312 14.28 5.45 12.53
CA VAL A 312 14.74 6.19 11.35
C VAL A 312 13.57 6.77 10.56
N ALA A 313 12.53 5.98 10.27
CA ALA A 313 11.33 6.46 9.58
C ALA A 313 10.57 7.52 10.40
N LYS A 314 10.47 7.34 11.73
CA LYS A 314 9.86 8.33 12.62
C LYS A 314 10.61 9.65 12.63
N GLU A 315 11.95 9.62 12.67
CA GLU A 315 12.75 10.85 12.62
C GLU A 315 12.67 11.51 11.24
N ARG A 316 12.59 10.73 10.15
CA ARG A 316 12.32 11.26 8.81
C ARG A 316 10.97 11.98 8.75
N GLN A 317 9.94 11.40 9.35
CA GLN A 317 8.60 12.00 9.43
C GLN A 317 8.58 13.33 10.20
N LYS A 318 9.54 13.57 11.10
CA LYS A 318 9.75 14.86 11.76
C LYS A 318 10.57 15.86 10.93
N GLY A 319 10.92 15.53 9.68
CA GLY A 319 11.69 16.38 8.78
C GLY A 319 13.21 16.23 8.91
N LYS A 320 13.73 15.33 9.74
CA LYS A 320 15.18 15.12 9.86
C LYS A 320 15.74 14.59 8.54
N ILE A 321 16.76 15.25 8.01
CA ILE A 321 17.56 14.82 6.85
C ILE A 321 18.96 14.50 7.36
N SER A 322 19.51 13.34 7.00
CA SER A 322 20.89 12.99 7.36
C SER A 322 21.44 11.91 6.45
N GLY A 323 22.75 11.93 6.21
CA GLY A 323 23.44 10.89 5.46
C GLY A 323 23.14 10.95 3.95
N ASN A 324 22.95 9.78 3.35
CA ASN A 324 22.88 9.58 1.90
C ASN A 324 21.59 10.16 1.26
N PRO A 325 21.67 10.89 0.13
CA PRO A 325 20.50 11.47 -0.55
C PRO A 325 19.46 10.44 -0.99
N LEU A 326 19.88 9.36 -1.66
CA LEU A 326 18.98 8.28 -2.06
C LEU A 326 18.23 7.69 -0.85
N LEU A 327 18.92 7.37 0.25
CA LEU A 327 18.27 6.87 1.46
C LEU A 327 17.17 7.82 1.96
N ASN A 328 17.42 9.13 1.96
CA ASN A 328 16.43 10.12 2.38
C ASN A 328 15.22 10.20 1.43
N ASN A 329 15.44 10.01 0.12
CA ASN A 329 14.38 9.94 -0.89
C ASN A 329 13.54 8.67 -0.73
N LEU A 330 14.18 7.51 -0.53
CA LEU A 330 13.48 6.25 -0.29
C LEU A 330 12.65 6.31 1.01
N LEU A 331 13.22 6.85 2.09
CA LEU A 331 12.49 7.02 3.34
C LEU A 331 11.32 8.00 3.17
N ASN A 332 11.47 9.06 2.37
CA ASN A 332 10.38 9.98 2.03
C ASN A 332 9.23 9.28 1.31
N ALA A 333 9.54 8.43 0.33
CA ALA A 333 8.54 7.61 -0.36
C ALA A 333 7.80 6.72 0.65
N ILE A 334 8.54 6.02 1.52
CA ILE A 334 7.97 5.10 2.52
C ILE A 334 7.08 5.81 3.53
N ILE A 335 7.45 6.99 4.05
CA ILE A 335 6.61 7.66 5.07
C ILE A 335 5.33 8.28 4.48
N ARG A 336 5.30 8.51 3.16
CA ARG A 336 4.12 8.98 2.41
C ARG A 336 3.28 7.83 1.88
N ASP A 337 3.83 6.63 1.82
CA ASP A 337 3.10 5.42 1.47
C ASP A 337 1.89 5.22 2.41
N PRO A 338 0.69 4.98 1.87
CA PRO A 338 -0.49 4.91 2.72
C PRO A 338 -0.55 3.70 3.64
N ALA A 339 0.13 2.59 3.31
CA ALA A 339 0.20 1.45 4.20
C ALA A 339 1.13 1.73 5.40
N TYR A 340 2.20 2.52 5.24
CA TYR A 340 2.95 3.07 6.38
C TYR A 340 2.07 3.98 7.23
N ALA A 341 1.33 4.89 6.59
CA ALA A 341 0.45 5.82 7.29
C ALA A 341 -0.59 5.06 8.14
N GLU A 342 -1.23 4.02 7.60
CA GLU A 342 -2.15 3.14 8.35
C GLU A 342 -1.46 2.54 9.58
N LEU A 343 -0.29 1.93 9.40
CA LEU A 343 0.42 1.28 10.50
C LEU A 343 0.81 2.25 11.61
N TYR A 344 1.26 3.45 11.23
CA TYR A 344 1.64 4.50 12.16
C TYR A 344 0.42 5.07 12.90
N GLN A 345 -0.71 5.29 12.20
CA GLN A 345 -1.95 5.74 12.84
C GLN A 345 -2.49 4.71 13.84
N THR A 346 -2.47 3.42 13.50
CA THR A 346 -2.80 2.34 14.44
C THR A 346 -1.87 2.35 15.66
N PHE A 347 -0.59 2.62 15.49
CA PHE A 347 0.35 2.76 16.62
C PHE A 347 0.00 3.95 17.52
N LEU A 348 -0.40 5.09 16.95
CA LEU A 348 -0.82 6.27 17.72
C LEU A 348 -2.09 5.98 18.54
N LYS A 349 -3.10 5.31 17.95
CA LYS A 349 -4.31 4.91 18.68
C LYS A 349 -4.01 4.04 19.90
N GLY A 350 -3.16 3.02 19.73
CA GLY A 350 -2.74 2.20 20.88
C GLY A 350 -1.96 3.02 21.92
N SER A 351 -1.22 4.03 21.48
CA SER A 351 -0.53 4.95 22.39
C SER A 351 -1.50 5.87 23.16
N GLU A 352 -2.68 6.17 22.61
CA GLU A 352 -3.75 6.89 23.32
C GLU A 352 -4.40 6.01 24.39
N GLU A 353 -4.56 4.71 24.13
CA GLU A 353 -5.06 3.73 25.12
C GLU A 353 -4.19 3.71 26.39
N LEU A 354 -2.89 4.00 26.26
CA LEU A 354 -1.97 4.10 27.40
C LEU A 354 -2.40 5.20 28.38
N LYS A 355 -3.01 6.29 27.90
CA LYS A 355 -3.51 7.37 28.77
C LYS A 355 -4.67 6.87 29.64
N LYS A 356 -5.59 6.09 29.06
CA LYS A 356 -6.72 5.47 29.79
C LYS A 356 -6.23 4.49 30.86
N ILE A 357 -5.25 3.65 30.53
CA ILE A 357 -4.69 2.70 31.50
C ILE A 357 -3.96 3.45 32.62
N LYS A 358 -3.23 4.52 32.30
CA LYS A 358 -2.53 5.33 33.32
C LYS A 358 -3.48 6.00 34.31
N SER A 359 -4.68 6.40 33.88
CA SER A 359 -5.70 6.99 34.75
C SER A 359 -6.44 5.99 35.64
N MET A 360 -6.25 4.67 35.45
CA MET A 360 -6.82 3.66 36.34
C MET A 360 -6.13 3.68 37.72
N SER A 361 -6.85 3.25 38.75
CA SER A 361 -6.27 3.03 40.08
C SER A 361 -5.15 1.99 40.02
N ASP A 362 -4.10 2.22 40.82
CA ASP A 362 -2.97 1.30 40.91
C ASP A 362 -3.44 -0.05 41.43
N SER A 363 -3.23 -1.08 40.62
CA SER A 363 -3.73 -2.43 40.85
C SER A 363 -2.94 -3.43 40.02
N SER A 364 -3.00 -4.72 40.41
CA SER A 364 -2.42 -5.81 39.61
C SER A 364 -3.04 -5.86 38.20
N PHE A 365 -4.31 -5.46 38.08
CA PHE A 365 -5.03 -5.34 36.83
C PHE A 365 -4.49 -4.23 35.93
N LYS A 366 -4.30 -3.00 36.46
CA LYS A 366 -3.65 -1.90 35.72
C LYS A 366 -2.27 -2.31 35.18
N ASN A 367 -1.47 -2.97 36.01
CA ASN A 367 -0.13 -3.44 35.62
C ASN A 367 -0.22 -4.49 34.49
N ALA A 368 -1.18 -5.43 34.57
CA ALA A 368 -1.40 -6.41 33.51
C ALA A 368 -1.86 -5.75 32.20
N MET A 369 -2.81 -4.82 32.24
CA MET A 369 -3.25 -4.08 31.05
C MET A 369 -2.10 -3.27 30.43
N GLY A 370 -1.30 -2.59 31.25
CA GLY A 370 -0.13 -1.85 30.80
C GLY A 370 0.91 -2.74 30.11
N LYS A 371 1.21 -3.91 30.70
CA LYS A 371 2.12 -4.90 30.10
C LYS A 371 1.59 -5.44 28.77
N ASN A 372 0.30 -5.75 28.70
CA ASN A 372 -0.33 -6.24 27.48
C ASN A 372 -0.34 -5.19 26.37
N LEU A 373 -0.70 -3.95 26.69
CA LEU A 373 -0.65 -2.85 25.75
C LEU A 373 0.78 -2.63 25.24
N PHE A 374 1.77 -2.61 26.14
CA PHE A 374 3.18 -2.45 25.76
C PHE A 374 3.65 -3.57 24.83
N SER A 375 3.23 -4.81 25.07
CA SER A 375 3.53 -5.95 24.17
C SER A 375 2.93 -5.75 22.78
N THR A 376 1.65 -5.37 22.70
CA THR A 376 0.96 -5.09 21.43
C THR A 376 1.62 -3.94 20.66
N LEU A 377 1.96 -2.84 21.35
CA LEU A 377 2.63 -1.69 20.76
C LEU A 377 4.07 -1.98 20.33
N THR A 378 4.78 -2.85 21.07
CA THR A 378 6.11 -3.32 20.67
C THR A 378 6.05 -4.10 19.37
N LEU A 379 5.08 -5.02 19.24
CA LEU A 379 4.84 -5.72 17.98
C LEU A 379 4.44 -4.73 16.86
N GLN A 380 3.57 -3.75 17.14
CA GLN A 380 3.18 -2.76 16.13
C GLN A 380 4.39 -1.94 15.64
N ARG A 381 5.26 -1.50 16.55
CA ARG A 381 6.53 -0.83 16.22
C ARG A 381 7.39 -1.70 15.33
N ASP A 382 7.53 -2.98 15.67
CA ASP A 382 8.37 -3.89 14.90
C ASP A 382 7.77 -4.22 13.53
N LEU A 383 6.44 -4.26 13.40
CA LEU A 383 5.75 -4.36 12.11
C LEU A 383 6.01 -3.14 11.21
N ILE A 384 6.00 -1.92 11.78
CA ILE A 384 6.38 -0.70 11.04
C ILE A 384 7.85 -0.78 10.61
N GLY A 385 8.74 -1.15 11.54
CA GLY A 385 10.16 -1.30 11.23
C GLY A 385 10.45 -2.35 10.16
N ALA A 386 9.76 -3.49 10.21
CA ALA A 386 9.83 -4.51 9.18
C ALA A 386 9.32 -4.01 7.83
N TYR A 387 8.25 -3.20 7.83
CA TYR A 387 7.72 -2.57 6.61
C TYR A 387 8.73 -1.62 5.97
N VAL A 388 9.34 -0.74 6.75
CA VAL A 388 10.37 0.21 6.27
C VAL A 388 11.55 -0.57 5.70
N ARG A 389 12.08 -1.53 6.46
CA ARG A 389 13.20 -2.39 6.01
C ARG A 389 12.86 -3.12 4.72
N GLN A 390 11.67 -3.71 4.63
CA GLN A 390 11.24 -4.45 3.46
C GLN A 390 11.21 -3.54 2.23
N ASN A 391 10.60 -2.36 2.32
CA ASN A 391 10.54 -1.41 1.20
C ASN A 391 11.92 -0.91 0.79
N LEU A 392 12.82 -0.59 1.73
CA LEU A 392 14.20 -0.24 1.38
C LEU A 392 14.91 -1.36 0.61
N ASN A 393 14.73 -2.63 1.01
CA ASN A 393 15.26 -3.76 0.25
C ASN A 393 14.62 -3.87 -1.14
N GLN A 394 13.31 -3.63 -1.26
CA GLN A 394 12.62 -3.67 -2.56
C GLN A 394 13.11 -2.57 -3.50
N TYR A 395 13.25 -1.33 -3.02
CA TYR A 395 13.79 -0.23 -3.82
C TYR A 395 15.23 -0.50 -4.26
N THR A 396 16.06 -1.00 -3.34
CA THR A 396 17.45 -1.38 -3.67
C THR A 396 17.48 -2.46 -4.75
N TYR A 397 16.63 -3.49 -4.62
CA TYR A 397 16.46 -4.53 -5.64
C TYR A 397 16.01 -3.95 -6.98
N GLN A 398 15.03 -3.04 -7.00
CA GLN A 398 14.54 -2.39 -8.22
C GLN A 398 15.62 -1.53 -8.89
N ILE A 399 16.44 -0.81 -8.12
CA ILE A 399 17.58 -0.03 -8.67
C ILE A 399 18.59 -0.98 -9.32
N ASN A 400 18.96 -2.07 -8.65
CA ASN A 400 19.88 -3.07 -9.21
C ASN A 400 19.32 -3.75 -10.46
N LYS A 401 18.01 -4.07 -10.46
CA LYS A 401 17.30 -4.56 -11.64
C LYS A 401 17.31 -3.54 -12.77
N THR A 402 17.17 -2.27 -12.43
CA THR A 402 17.24 -1.17 -13.40
C THR A 402 18.64 -1.04 -14.00
N PHE A 403 19.72 -1.21 -13.22
CA PHE A 403 21.08 -1.27 -13.78
C PHE A 403 21.25 -2.40 -14.79
N GLU A 404 20.65 -3.57 -14.54
CA GLU A 404 20.62 -4.68 -15.49
C GLU A 404 19.93 -4.25 -16.80
N HIS A 405 18.73 -3.66 -16.70
CA HIS A 405 17.99 -3.15 -17.86
C HIS A 405 18.77 -2.08 -18.65
N MET A 406 19.38 -1.13 -17.95
CA MET A 406 20.21 -0.08 -18.56
C MET A 406 21.42 -0.67 -19.29
N SER A 407 22.02 -1.74 -18.75
CA SER A 407 23.11 -2.46 -19.42
C SER A 407 22.66 -3.08 -20.74
N TYR A 408 21.49 -3.73 -20.77
CA TYR A 408 20.94 -4.29 -22.01
C TYR A 408 20.63 -3.19 -23.03
N ILE A 409 20.05 -2.07 -22.60
CA ILE A 409 19.77 -0.92 -23.48
C ILE A 409 21.08 -0.37 -24.06
N LYS A 410 22.13 -0.23 -23.25
CA LYS A 410 23.46 0.21 -23.71
C LYS A 410 24.03 -0.72 -24.77
N LEU A 411 23.89 -2.04 -24.59
CA LEU A 411 24.32 -3.02 -25.60
C LEU A 411 23.52 -2.90 -26.90
N GLU A 412 22.21 -2.71 -26.81
CA GLU A 412 21.36 -2.49 -27.99
C GLU A 412 21.78 -1.22 -28.75
N ILE A 413 21.97 -0.11 -28.03
CA ILE A 413 22.46 1.16 -28.60
C ILE A 413 23.79 0.94 -29.33
N LEU A 414 24.76 0.29 -28.71
CA LEU A 414 26.06 0.00 -29.33
C LEU A 414 25.92 -0.87 -30.59
N GLY A 415 25.04 -1.87 -30.54
CA GLY A 415 24.71 -2.72 -31.68
C GLY A 415 24.11 -1.94 -32.86
N ARG A 416 23.22 -0.98 -32.57
CA ARG A 416 22.61 -0.10 -33.58
C ARG A 416 23.62 0.87 -34.17
N LYS A 417 24.39 1.56 -33.33
CA LYS A 417 25.46 2.48 -33.77
C LYS A 417 26.49 1.78 -34.66
N LYS A 418 26.88 0.54 -34.34
CA LYS A 418 27.77 -0.25 -35.19
C LYS A 418 27.18 -0.47 -36.58
N ARG A 419 25.88 -0.75 -36.70
CA ARG A 419 25.20 -0.93 -38.00
C ARG A 419 25.13 0.38 -38.78
N GLU A 420 24.90 1.51 -38.11
CA GLU A 420 24.90 2.83 -38.74
C GLU A 420 26.25 3.22 -39.32
N LEU A 421 27.34 2.92 -38.61
CA LEU A 421 28.70 3.15 -39.10
C LEU A 421 29.02 2.34 -40.38
N THR A 422 28.35 1.20 -40.59
CA THR A 422 28.49 0.38 -41.79
C THR A 422 27.54 0.78 -42.92
N ALA A 423 26.59 1.69 -42.67
CA ALA A 423 25.63 2.17 -43.66
C ALA A 423 26.15 3.44 -44.37
N PRO A 424 25.80 3.68 -45.65
CA PRO A 424 26.19 4.90 -46.35
C PRO A 424 25.67 6.15 -45.62
N MET A 425 26.53 7.15 -45.44
CA MET A 425 26.19 8.43 -44.80
C MET A 425 25.08 9.13 -45.61
N MET A 426 23.93 9.33 -44.97
CA MET A 426 22.88 10.23 -45.43
C MET A 426 22.84 11.46 -44.52
N GLU A 427 22.63 12.64 -45.09
CA GLU A 427 22.50 13.88 -44.34
C GLU A 427 21.34 13.80 -43.33
N MET A 428 21.67 13.98 -42.05
CA MET A 428 20.66 14.16 -41.01
C MET A 428 20.07 15.58 -41.11
N SER A 429 18.75 15.65 -41.29
CA SER A 429 17.98 16.88 -41.07
C SER A 429 18.15 17.33 -39.61
N ARG A 430 18.42 18.62 -39.39
CA ARG A 430 18.65 19.22 -38.06
C ARG A 430 17.38 19.40 -37.21
N ASP A 431 16.21 19.13 -37.76
CA ASP A 431 14.93 19.35 -37.06
C ASP A 431 14.58 18.16 -36.17
N ARG A 432 14.77 18.33 -34.85
CA ARG A 432 14.52 17.34 -33.80
C ARG A 432 13.05 16.91 -33.67
N GLY A 433 12.11 17.79 -34.03
CA GLY A 433 10.69 17.56 -33.81
C GLY A 433 9.79 18.66 -34.39
N SER A 434 8.50 18.37 -34.51
CA SER A 434 7.48 19.28 -35.05
C SER A 434 6.08 18.84 -34.64
N VAL A 435 5.15 19.79 -34.48
CA VAL A 435 3.74 19.56 -34.12
C VAL A 435 3.06 18.53 -35.05
N LYS A 436 3.55 18.38 -36.28
CA LYS A 436 3.04 17.37 -37.25
C LYS A 436 3.17 15.91 -36.77
N TYR A 437 4.02 15.63 -35.79
CA TYR A 437 4.18 14.30 -35.20
C TYR A 437 3.21 14.03 -34.03
N LEU A 438 2.33 14.99 -33.72
CA LEU A 438 1.31 14.86 -32.70
C LEU A 438 -0.03 14.45 -33.32
N THR A 439 -0.67 13.45 -32.74
CA THR A 439 -2.08 13.13 -33.02
C THR A 439 -2.98 13.88 -32.02
N ARG A 440 -3.88 14.71 -32.54
CA ARG A 440 -4.78 15.57 -31.75
C ARG A 440 -6.24 15.13 -31.94
N THR A 441 -6.99 15.01 -30.86
CA THR A 441 -8.46 14.91 -30.94
C THR A 441 -9.10 16.31 -30.96
N ALA A 442 -10.37 16.41 -31.36
CA ALA A 442 -11.09 17.70 -31.40
C ALA A 442 -11.19 18.41 -30.03
N LYS A 443 -10.94 17.69 -28.93
CA LYS A 443 -11.01 18.21 -27.56
C LYS A 443 -9.63 18.49 -26.95
N GLN A 444 -8.55 18.30 -27.71
CA GLN A 444 -7.18 18.51 -27.24
C GLN A 444 -6.62 19.82 -27.78
N TYR A 445 -5.99 20.57 -26.89
CA TYR A 445 -5.27 21.80 -27.18
C TYR A 445 -3.82 21.59 -26.73
N PHE A 446 -2.88 22.12 -27.51
CA PHE A 446 -1.45 22.00 -27.22
C PHE A 446 -0.88 23.36 -26.93
N TRP A 447 -0.11 23.44 -25.84
CA TRP A 447 0.69 24.59 -25.47
C TRP A 447 2.15 24.16 -25.37
N THR A 448 3.07 25.08 -25.66
CA THR A 448 4.49 24.81 -25.54
C THR A 448 4.89 24.79 -24.07
N PHE A 449 5.49 23.68 -23.63
CA PHE A 449 6.01 23.56 -22.28
C PHE A 449 7.11 24.60 -22.03
N ASN A 450 6.94 25.42 -20.99
CA ASN A 450 7.84 26.51 -20.62
C ASN A 450 8.78 26.16 -19.45
N GLY A 451 8.72 24.93 -18.93
CA GLY A 451 9.49 24.49 -17.76
C GLY A 451 8.69 24.49 -16.45
N GLU A 452 7.45 24.99 -16.44
CA GLU A 452 6.57 25.00 -15.28
C GLU A 452 5.58 23.84 -15.35
N PHE A 453 5.41 23.14 -14.23
CA PHE A 453 4.45 22.05 -14.12
C PHE A 453 3.15 22.54 -13.50
N TRP A 454 2.06 22.47 -14.26
CA TRP A 454 0.72 22.82 -13.80
C TRP A 454 -0.03 21.57 -13.33
N ALA A 455 -0.76 21.69 -12.22
CA ALA A 455 -1.39 20.54 -11.56
C ALA A 455 -2.43 19.82 -12.43
N ASP A 456 -3.16 20.58 -13.23
CA ASP A 456 -4.17 20.10 -14.19
C ASP A 456 -3.54 19.46 -15.44
N GLU A 457 -2.32 19.85 -15.81
CA GLU A 457 -1.58 19.31 -16.96
C GLU A 457 -0.78 18.03 -16.65
N LEU A 458 -0.58 17.68 -15.37
CA LEU A 458 0.18 16.50 -14.98
C LEU A 458 -0.41 15.23 -15.62
N GLY A 459 0.43 14.44 -16.29
CA GLY A 459 0.02 13.23 -17.01
C GLY A 459 -0.42 13.43 -18.46
N ASP A 460 -0.57 14.69 -18.90
CA ASP A 460 -1.08 15.05 -20.24
C ASP A 460 -0.02 15.65 -21.18
N TYR A 461 1.22 15.83 -20.72
CA TYR A 461 2.31 16.25 -21.58
C TYR A 461 2.52 15.25 -22.73
N VAL A 462 2.96 15.77 -23.88
CA VAL A 462 3.28 14.97 -25.07
C VAL A 462 4.48 15.61 -25.78
N PHE A 463 5.45 14.79 -26.18
CA PHE A 463 6.60 15.24 -26.95
C PHE A 463 6.24 15.30 -28.44
N ALA A 464 6.91 16.14 -29.21
CA ALA A 464 6.69 16.25 -30.66
C ALA A 464 7.92 15.78 -31.44
N LEU A 465 8.60 14.73 -30.95
CA LEU A 465 9.84 14.23 -31.53
C LEU A 465 9.56 13.48 -32.84
N LYS A 466 10.49 13.63 -33.78
CA LYS A 466 10.52 12.84 -35.00
C LYS A 466 11.10 11.46 -34.70
N SER A 467 10.57 10.40 -35.31
CA SER A 467 11.26 9.11 -35.35
C SER A 467 12.41 9.17 -36.35
N GLU A 468 13.61 8.79 -35.92
CA GLU A 468 14.81 8.71 -36.75
C GLU A 468 15.05 7.30 -37.31
N CYS A 469 14.10 6.39 -37.09
CA CYS A 469 14.19 5.03 -37.61
C CYS A 469 14.10 5.03 -39.14
N LYS A 470 14.99 4.24 -39.77
CA LYS A 470 15.12 4.08 -41.22
C LYS A 470 14.29 2.91 -41.75
#